data_AF-A0A1G9YE89-F1
#
_entry.id   AF-A0A1G9YE89-F1
#
_cell.length_a   1.000
_cell.length_b   1.000
_cell.length_c   1.000
_cell.angle_alpha   90.00
_cell.angle_beta   90.00
_cell.angle_gamma   90.00
#
_symmetry.space_group_name_H-M   'P 1'
#
loop_
_entity.id
_entity.type
_entity.pdbx_description
1 polymer ?
#
loop_
_entity_poly.entity_id
_entity_poly.type
_entity_poly.pdbx_seq_one_letter_code
_entity_poly.pdbx_strand_id
1 'polypeptide(L)' 'MSIPTMNLYVGGEVTKTIVGAKPKAAIERDLEDVLG' A
#
# COMPACT_ATOMS: atom_id res chain seq x y z
N MET A 1 -12.38 -10.77 -7.92
CA MET A 1 -12.21 -9.68 -6.93
C MET A 1 -11.27 -10.19 -5.86
N SER A 2 -10.04 -9.68 -5.81
CA SER A 2 -9.02 -10.13 -4.87
C SER A 2 -9.05 -9.24 -3.63
N ILE A 3 -9.71 -9.71 -2.58
CA ILE A 3 -9.70 -9.08 -1.24
C ILE A 3 -8.62 -9.75 -0.38
N PRO A 4 -7.91 -9.00 0.47
CA PRO A 4 -7.99 -7.55 0.68
C PRO A 4 -7.26 -6.75 -0.41
N THR A 5 -7.69 -5.50 -0.64
CA THR A 5 -6.96 -4.52 -1.48
C THR A 5 -6.81 -3.23 -0.67
N MET A 6 -5.60 -2.65 -0.65
CA MET A 6 -5.29 -1.38 0.01
C MET A 6 -4.78 -0.37 -1.02
N ASN A 7 -5.33 0.84 -1.01
CA ASN A 7 -4.87 1.95 -1.85
C ASN A 7 -4.18 2.99 -0.96
N LEU A 8 -2.98 3.41 -1.37
CA LEU A 8 -2.26 4.52 -0.77
C LEU A 8 -2.58 5.79 -1.55
N TYR A 9 -3.03 6.82 -0.83
CA TYR A 9 -3.34 8.13 -1.40
C TYR A 9 -2.36 9.18 -0.86
N VAL A 10 -1.76 9.96 -1.75
CA VAL A 10 -0.91 11.11 -1.41
C VAL A 10 -1.41 12.30 -2.21
N GLY A 11 -1.69 13.43 -1.54
CA GLY A 11 -2.17 14.64 -2.22
C GLY A 11 -3.55 14.49 -2.91
N GLY A 12 -4.31 13.45 -2.59
CA GLY A 12 -5.60 13.15 -3.23
C GLY A 12 -5.52 12.21 -4.43
N GLU A 13 -4.33 11.75 -4.81
CA GLU A 13 -4.12 10.80 -5.90
C GLU A 13 -3.68 9.42 -5.39
N VAL A 14 -4.09 8.35 -6.08
CA VAL A 14 -3.66 6.98 -5.77
C VAL A 14 -2.21 6.80 -6.20
N THR A 15 -1.31 6.66 -5.24
CA THR A 15 0.13 6.48 -5.50
C THR A 15 0.48 5.00 -5.58
N LYS A 16 -0.18 4.14 -4.80
CA LYS A 16 0.05 2.69 -4.82
C LYS A 16 -1.24 1.91 -4.58
N THR A 17 -1.36 0.75 -5.20
CA THR A 17 -2.42 -0.22 -4.93
C THR A 17 -1.81 -1.56 -4.57
N ILE A 18 -2.06 -2.02 -3.35
CA ILE A 18 -1.59 -3.29 -2.80
C ILE A 18 -2.77 -4.27 -2.86
N VAL A 19 -2.71 -5.23 -3.79
CA VAL A 19 -3.74 -6.26 -3.95
C VAL A 19 -3.25 -7.55 -3.28
N GLY A 20 -4.12 -8.15 -2.44
CA GLY A 20 -3.82 -9.37 -1.69
C GLY A 20 -3.19 -9.11 -0.33
N ALA A 21 -3.24 -10.12 0.54
CA ALA A 21 -2.62 -10.06 1.86
C ALA A 21 -1.09 -10.17 1.74
N LYS A 22 -0.38 -9.15 2.22
CA LYS A 22 1.09 -9.16 2.34
C LYS A 22 1.51 -9.24 3.81
N PRO A 23 2.67 -9.87 4.13
CA PRO A 23 3.24 -9.81 5.47
C PRO A 23 3.57 -8.37 5.89
N LYS A 24 3.54 -8.10 7.20
CA LYS A 24 3.80 -6.77 7.79
C LYS A 24 5.06 -6.09 7.22
N ALA A 25 6.20 -6.77 7.22
CA ALA A 25 7.46 -6.21 6.73
C ALA A 25 7.43 -5.81 5.24
N ALA A 26 6.62 -6.48 4.43
CA ALA A 26 6.46 -6.12 3.02
C ALA A 26 5.60 -4.86 2.86
N ILE A 27 4.57 -4.70 3.69
CA ILE A 27 3.74 -3.49 3.71
C ILE A 27 4.56 -2.30 4.21
N GLU A 28 5.37 -2.48 5.25
CA GLU A 28 6.25 -1.42 5.78
C GLU A 28 7.24 -0.93 4.72
N ARG A 29 7.84 -1.84 3.93
CA ARG A 29 8.68 -1.48 2.77
C ARG A 29 7.91 -0.75 1.67
N ASP A 30 6.71 -1.21 1.36
CA ASP A 30 5.88 -0.56 0.32
C ASP A 30 5.51 0.89 0.70
N LEU A 31 5.45 1.18 2.02
CA LEU A 31 5.14 2.48 2.60
C LEU A 31 6.37 3.31 3.00
N GLU A 32 7.58 2.80 2.84
CA GLU A 32 8.81 3.50 3.24
C GLU A 32 8.95 4.87 2.56
N ASP A 33 8.55 4.95 1.28
CA ASP A 33 8.54 6.17 0.48
C ASP A 33 7.63 7.31 1.02
N VAL A 34 6.66 6.98 1.88
CA VAL A 34 5.73 7.96 2.49
C VAL A 34 5.88 8.10 4.00
N LEU A 35 6.60 7.17 4.65
CA LEU A 35 6.91 7.20 6.08
C LEU A 35 8.28 7.85 6.36
N GLY A 36 9.08 8.13 5.31
CA GLY A 36 10.37 8.82 5.36
C GLY A 36 10.27 10.34 5.30
#